data_AF-A0A971MKG6-F1
#
_entry.id   AF-A0A971MKG6-F1
#
_cell.length_a   1.000
_cell.length_b   1.000
_cell.length_c   1.000
_cell.angle_alpha   90.00
_cell.angle_beta   90.00
_cell.angle_gamma   90.00
#
_symmetry.space_group_name_H-M   'P 1'
#
loop_
_entity.id
_entity.type
_entity.pdbx_description
1 polymer ?
#
loop_
_entity_poly.entity_id
_entity_poly.type
_entity_poly.pdbx_seq_one_letter_code
_entity_poly.pdbx_strand_id
1 'polypeptide(L)'
;MRSSNVLVILCFLFSIFLTGCSQEKAVTNITPLEYKTIDDLAQATIVPYLSQELWIKRDIYDAGHRLMVPLHYAFANDDNKLIQSFEDHFTRFLNEGLSKVDITIDSQRLDTLQYYYVLSRYLVLADKNNSYNFDSAVHEELKNHLIADIEKIWLRIPAWQWDREHFENGMKERLDWKLDNLDTEKSYYRAIIDEELFTLAIAADLSILEPDNSVLREINKYAFKVLQREGKFDEEGKWLFQVGVWDDHPDYAYAGYTSKEKVTGTKPIVGIAADSSHFHRFPLWINSFIQATEEGTEENRLFKNILEGLEKQFFNNVLIPPNDDVPYYRLTNYMDGYNGLYRWNYATMPNDGYGPYELSGTFSLGWWTFLGSERIKHVYKDLYNQYPLTDEVIKLYVGPNTTRERNPLVKEPDVYFNGFNELITYYASEVK
;
A
#
# COMPACT_ATOMS: atom_id res chain seq x y z
N MET A 1 -50.59 5.41 -25.14
CA MET A 1 -50.42 4.25 -26.04
C MET A 1 -49.04 4.36 -26.69
N ARG A 2 -48.23 3.30 -26.56
CA ARG A 2 -46.85 3.10 -27.07
C ARG A 2 -45.70 3.81 -26.35
N SER A 3 -45.26 3.11 -25.31
CA SER A 3 -43.87 2.88 -24.91
C SER A 3 -42.93 2.57 -26.07
N SER A 4 -41.70 3.09 -26.02
CA SER A 4 -40.52 2.46 -26.61
C SER A 4 -39.31 2.71 -25.71
N ASN A 5 -38.84 1.61 -25.11
CA ASN A 5 -37.61 1.49 -24.34
C ASN A 5 -36.40 1.72 -25.25
N VAL A 6 -35.42 2.49 -24.78
CA VAL A 6 -34.07 2.50 -25.33
C VAL A 6 -33.22 1.60 -24.45
N LEU A 7 -32.79 0.49 -25.04
CA LEU A 7 -31.93 -0.53 -24.47
C LEU A 7 -30.48 -0.02 -24.55
N VAL A 8 -29.84 0.21 -23.41
CA VAL A 8 -28.40 0.49 -23.34
C VAL A 8 -27.65 -0.85 -23.40
N ILE A 9 -26.76 -0.95 -24.39
CA ILE A 9 -25.92 -2.12 -24.64
C ILE A 9 -24.74 -2.08 -23.66
N LEU A 10 -24.75 -2.95 -22.64
CA LEU A 10 -23.58 -3.30 -21.86
C LEU A 10 -22.83 -4.44 -22.58
N CYS A 11 -21.63 -4.15 -23.07
CA CYS A 11 -20.71 -5.16 -23.58
C CYS A 11 -20.08 -5.95 -22.42
N PHE A 12 -20.73 -7.04 -22.03
CA PHE A 12 -20.13 -8.11 -21.23
C PHE A 12 -19.35 -9.04 -22.15
N LEU A 13 -18.05 -9.21 -21.89
CA LEU A 13 -17.28 -10.33 -22.42
C LEU A 13 -17.42 -11.53 -21.49
N PHE A 14 -18.34 -12.41 -21.87
CA PHE A 14 -18.46 -13.79 -21.38
C PHE A 14 -17.53 -14.69 -22.19
N SER A 15 -16.71 -15.50 -21.52
CA SER A 15 -16.24 -16.78 -22.04
C SER A 15 -16.20 -17.80 -20.90
N ILE A 16 -16.93 -18.87 -21.16
CA ILE A 16 -17.34 -20.00 -20.31
C ILE A 16 -16.17 -20.91 -19.94
N PHE A 17 -16.14 -21.42 -18.70
CA PHE A 17 -16.07 -22.86 -18.42
C PHE A 17 -16.70 -23.20 -17.06
N LEU A 18 -17.81 -23.93 -17.13
CA LEU A 18 -18.39 -24.71 -16.04
C LEU A 18 -17.55 -25.97 -15.85
N THR A 19 -16.93 -26.13 -14.68
CA THR A 19 -16.84 -27.40 -13.95
C THR A 19 -16.62 -27.06 -12.49
N GLY A 20 -17.63 -27.33 -11.66
CA GLY A 20 -17.47 -27.37 -10.22
C GLY A 20 -16.58 -28.55 -9.83
N CYS A 21 -15.58 -28.25 -9.02
CA CYS A 21 -15.01 -29.12 -8.02
C CYS A 21 -14.39 -28.20 -6.98
N SER A 22 -14.90 -28.25 -5.75
CA SER A 22 -14.21 -27.71 -4.58
C SER A 22 -12.89 -28.48 -4.45
N GLN A 23 -11.83 -27.95 -5.05
CA GLN A 23 -10.48 -28.39 -4.73
C GLN A 23 -10.12 -27.72 -3.41
N GLU A 24 -10.30 -28.47 -2.30
CA GLU A 24 -9.32 -28.43 -1.23
C GLU A 24 -7.96 -28.70 -1.89
N LYS A 25 -7.25 -27.64 -2.27
CA LYS A 25 -5.84 -27.77 -2.61
C LYS A 25 -5.17 -28.17 -1.31
N ALA A 26 -4.73 -29.42 -1.27
CA ALA A 26 -3.77 -29.89 -0.30
C ALA A 26 -2.68 -28.83 -0.17
N VAL A 27 -2.56 -28.26 1.02
CA VAL A 27 -1.35 -27.55 1.44
C VAL A 27 -0.25 -28.59 1.25
N THR A 28 0.51 -28.45 0.16
CA THR A 28 1.71 -29.26 -0.02
C THR A 28 2.56 -29.02 1.21
N ASN A 29 2.97 -30.08 1.90
CA ASN A 29 3.93 -30.05 3.01
C ASN A 29 5.24 -29.43 2.50
N ILE A 30 5.30 -28.10 2.44
CA ILE A 30 6.54 -27.36 2.25
C ILE A 30 7.18 -27.39 3.62
N THR A 31 8.16 -28.28 3.78
CA THR A 31 9.00 -28.27 4.97
C THR A 31 9.63 -26.88 5.07
N PRO A 32 9.51 -26.18 6.21
CA PRO A 32 10.21 -24.92 6.41
C PRO A 32 11.69 -25.08 6.07
N LEU A 33 12.23 -24.19 5.25
CA LEU A 33 13.65 -24.21 4.93
C LEU A 33 14.42 -23.76 6.18
N GLU A 34 15.31 -24.60 6.70
CA GLU A 34 16.20 -24.23 7.79
C GLU A 34 17.32 -23.33 7.25
N TYR A 35 17.11 -22.01 7.30
CA TYR A 35 18.16 -21.03 7.04
C TYR A 35 19.03 -20.84 8.29
N LYS A 36 20.36 -20.76 8.10
CA LYS A 36 21.30 -20.65 9.23
C LYS A 36 21.56 -19.21 9.63
N THR A 37 21.35 -18.26 8.72
CA THR A 37 21.60 -16.83 8.91
C THR A 37 20.59 -15.98 8.14
N ILE A 38 20.47 -14.70 8.49
CA ILE A 38 19.71 -13.69 7.74
C ILE A 38 20.26 -13.51 6.32
N ASP A 39 21.59 -13.63 6.12
CA ASP A 39 22.20 -13.55 4.79
C ASP A 39 21.74 -14.73 3.92
N ASP A 40 21.67 -15.95 4.45
CA ASP A 40 21.13 -17.11 3.73
C ASP A 40 19.67 -16.88 3.31
N LEU A 41 18.87 -16.30 4.21
CA LEU A 41 17.47 -15.96 3.97
C LEU A 41 17.35 -14.92 2.83
N ALA A 42 18.19 -13.89 2.85
CA ALA A 42 18.24 -12.86 1.82
C ALA A 42 18.66 -13.43 0.44
N GLN A 43 19.67 -14.29 0.40
CA GLN A 43 20.14 -14.94 -0.82
C GLN A 43 19.12 -15.92 -1.42
N ALA A 44 18.21 -16.45 -0.61
CA ALA A 44 17.14 -17.34 -1.07
C ALA A 44 15.85 -16.60 -1.49
N THR A 45 15.69 -15.34 -1.09
CA THR A 45 14.41 -14.61 -1.24
C THR A 45 14.57 -13.30 -2.00
N ILE A 46 14.97 -12.22 -1.33
CA ILE A 46 14.99 -10.86 -1.86
C ILE A 46 16.01 -10.68 -2.99
N VAL A 47 17.19 -11.31 -2.90
CA VAL A 47 18.24 -11.17 -3.93
C VAL A 47 17.81 -11.82 -5.26
N PRO A 48 17.31 -13.07 -5.30
CA PRO A 48 16.72 -13.63 -6.52
C PRO A 48 15.51 -12.84 -7.02
N TYR A 49 14.70 -12.26 -6.13
CA TYR A 49 13.56 -11.44 -6.54
C TYR A 49 14.03 -10.15 -7.25
N LEU A 50 15.01 -9.45 -6.69
CA LEU A 50 15.63 -8.26 -7.30
C LEU A 50 16.32 -8.56 -8.62
N SER A 51 16.73 -9.81 -8.90
CA SER A 51 17.30 -10.19 -10.20
C SER A 51 16.28 -10.32 -11.34
N GLN A 52 14.99 -10.35 -11.04
CA GLN A 52 13.91 -10.54 -12.03
C GLN A 52 13.44 -9.22 -12.65
N GLU A 53 12.71 -9.31 -13.77
CA GLU A 53 11.99 -8.18 -14.36
C GLU A 53 10.69 -7.93 -13.56
N LEU A 54 10.78 -7.10 -12.52
CA LEU A 54 9.64 -6.86 -11.61
C LEU A 54 8.66 -5.79 -12.11
N TRP A 55 8.99 -5.06 -13.17
CA TRP A 55 8.15 -4.00 -13.78
C TRP A 55 7.12 -4.54 -14.80
N ILE A 56 6.77 -5.82 -14.72
CA ILE A 56 5.72 -6.43 -15.54
C ILE A 56 4.37 -6.41 -14.80
N LYS A 57 3.26 -6.46 -15.54
CA LYS A 57 1.88 -6.41 -14.99
C LYS A 57 1.63 -7.40 -13.84
N ARG A 58 2.25 -8.58 -13.87
CA ARG A 58 2.09 -9.60 -12.81
C ARG A 58 2.70 -9.15 -11.48
N ASP A 59 3.85 -8.47 -11.53
CA ASP A 59 4.77 -8.34 -10.40
C ASP A 59 4.90 -6.90 -9.88
N ILE A 60 4.64 -5.88 -10.71
CA ILE A 60 4.97 -4.47 -10.41
C ILE A 60 4.28 -3.95 -9.13
N TYR A 61 3.02 -4.31 -8.92
CA TYR A 61 2.29 -3.95 -7.69
C TYR A 61 2.90 -4.62 -6.45
N ASP A 62 3.21 -5.92 -6.51
CA ASP A 62 3.78 -6.66 -5.38
C ASP A 62 5.21 -6.20 -5.10
N ALA A 63 6.01 -5.95 -6.13
CA ALA A 63 7.35 -5.40 -5.99
C ALA A 63 7.33 -4.06 -5.24
N GLY A 64 6.38 -3.18 -5.60
CA GLY A 64 6.17 -1.91 -4.90
C GLY A 64 5.88 -2.05 -3.40
N HIS A 65 5.28 -3.16 -2.95
CA HIS A 65 5.07 -3.44 -1.53
C HIS A 65 6.28 -4.12 -0.87
N ARG A 66 6.80 -5.16 -1.53
CA ARG A 66 7.75 -6.12 -0.96
C ARG A 66 9.18 -5.58 -0.90
N LEU A 67 9.51 -4.60 -1.74
CA LEU A 67 10.84 -4.01 -1.81
C LEU A 67 11.04 -2.83 -0.85
N MET A 68 9.97 -2.21 -0.35
CA MET A 68 10.06 -0.96 0.39
C MET A 68 10.84 -1.09 1.72
N VAL A 69 10.50 -2.08 2.54
CA VAL A 69 11.19 -2.31 3.82
C VAL A 69 12.63 -2.79 3.62
N PRO A 70 12.91 -3.78 2.75
CA PRO A 70 14.30 -4.16 2.44
C PRO A 70 15.17 -3.00 1.93
N LEU A 71 14.61 -2.12 1.09
CA LEU A 71 15.30 -0.93 0.61
C LEU A 71 15.71 -0.02 1.77
N HIS A 72 14.76 0.34 2.64
CA HIS A 72 15.03 1.17 3.80
C HIS A 72 16.01 0.51 4.79
N TYR A 73 15.91 -0.80 5.00
CA TYR A 73 16.85 -1.56 5.83
C TYR A 73 18.27 -1.49 5.28
N ALA A 74 18.44 -1.67 3.96
CA ALA A 74 19.74 -1.68 3.31
C ALA A 74 20.50 -0.38 3.57
N PHE A 75 19.83 0.77 3.40
CA PHE A 75 20.39 2.09 3.65
C PHE A 75 20.57 2.39 5.14
N ALA A 76 19.63 2.01 6.01
CA ALA A 76 19.74 2.25 7.45
C ALA A 76 20.90 1.48 8.12
N ASN A 77 21.35 0.39 7.50
CA ASN A 77 22.38 -0.50 8.03
C ASN A 77 23.66 -0.56 7.18
N ASP A 78 23.81 0.33 6.20
CA ASP A 78 24.96 0.38 5.29
C ASP A 78 25.26 -0.99 4.64
N ASP A 79 24.22 -1.75 4.31
CA ASP A 79 24.34 -3.06 3.66
C ASP A 79 24.68 -2.88 2.18
N ASN A 80 25.97 -2.67 1.91
CA ASN A 80 26.47 -2.40 0.56
C ASN A 80 26.13 -3.50 -0.47
N LYS A 81 25.96 -4.76 -0.04
CA LYS A 81 25.59 -5.84 -0.95
C LYS A 81 24.13 -5.72 -1.39
N LEU A 82 23.24 -5.44 -0.42
CA LEU A 82 21.83 -5.26 -0.72
C LEU A 82 21.59 -3.93 -1.46
N ILE A 83 22.27 -2.85 -1.10
CA ILE A 83 22.26 -1.58 -1.85
C ILE A 83 22.68 -1.81 -3.31
N GLN A 84 23.78 -2.55 -3.55
CA GLN A 84 24.20 -2.89 -4.92
C GLN A 84 23.13 -3.70 -5.66
N SER A 85 22.44 -4.63 -4.99
CA SER A 85 21.38 -5.43 -5.61
C SER A 85 20.19 -4.56 -6.06
N PHE A 86 19.87 -3.52 -5.30
CA PHE A 86 18.89 -2.51 -5.68
C PHE A 86 19.37 -1.64 -6.84
N GLU A 87 20.61 -1.16 -6.80
CA GLU A 87 21.19 -0.36 -7.88
C GLU A 87 21.21 -1.14 -9.21
N ASP A 88 21.61 -2.40 -9.17
CA ASP A 88 21.59 -3.28 -10.34
C ASP A 88 20.15 -3.46 -10.87
N HIS A 89 19.17 -3.61 -9.97
CA HIS A 89 17.76 -3.73 -10.34
C HIS A 89 17.23 -2.48 -11.02
N PHE A 90 17.49 -1.30 -10.45
CA PHE A 90 16.99 -0.03 -10.99
C PHE A 90 17.73 0.39 -12.26
N THR A 91 19.01 0.05 -12.39
CA THR A 91 19.77 0.21 -13.64
C THR A 91 19.16 -0.65 -14.76
N ARG A 92 18.76 -1.90 -14.49
CA ARG A 92 18.05 -2.71 -15.49
C ARG A 92 16.66 -2.16 -15.79
N PHE A 93 15.93 -1.69 -14.78
CA PHE A 93 14.65 -1.04 -15.00
C PHE A 93 14.79 0.18 -15.93
N LEU A 94 15.80 1.03 -15.71
CA LEU A 94 16.05 2.18 -16.58
C LEU A 94 16.32 1.74 -18.03
N ASN A 95 17.23 0.78 -18.22
CA ASN A 95 17.67 0.35 -19.55
C ASN A 95 16.62 -0.48 -20.31
N GLU A 96 15.83 -1.30 -19.62
CA GLU A 96 14.99 -2.33 -20.24
C GLU A 96 13.50 -2.20 -19.89
N GLY A 97 13.18 -1.58 -18.76
CA GLY A 97 11.84 -1.52 -18.19
C GLY A 97 11.09 -0.22 -18.43
N LEU A 98 11.80 0.92 -18.54
CA LEU A 98 11.17 2.23 -18.66
C LEU A 98 10.21 2.32 -19.85
N SER A 99 10.60 1.75 -20.99
CA SER A 99 9.78 1.70 -22.21
C SER A 99 8.61 0.71 -22.15
N LYS A 100 8.59 -0.18 -21.15
CA LYS A 100 7.55 -1.21 -20.96
C LYS A 100 6.44 -0.77 -20.00
N VAL A 101 6.64 0.34 -19.30
CA VAL A 101 5.69 0.90 -18.33
C VAL A 101 5.09 2.17 -18.90
N ASP A 102 3.76 2.28 -18.86
CA ASP A 102 3.04 3.45 -19.36
C ASP A 102 2.07 3.98 -18.30
N ILE A 103 2.46 5.08 -17.66
CA ILE A 103 1.69 5.76 -16.62
C ILE A 103 0.33 6.30 -17.12
N THR A 104 0.14 6.41 -18.45
CA THR A 104 -1.12 6.89 -19.01
C THR A 104 -2.22 5.83 -19.00
N ILE A 105 -1.86 4.55 -18.92
CA ILE A 105 -2.82 3.45 -18.90
C ILE A 105 -3.49 3.38 -17.53
N ASP A 106 -4.74 3.83 -17.46
CA ASP A 106 -5.53 3.92 -16.22
C ASP A 106 -5.52 2.63 -15.40
N SER A 107 -5.80 1.49 -16.03
CA SER A 107 -5.82 0.17 -15.38
C SER A 107 -4.47 -0.32 -14.80
N GLN A 108 -3.37 0.36 -15.08
CA GLN A 108 -2.02 0.01 -14.61
C GLN A 108 -1.40 1.11 -13.75
N ARG A 109 -1.96 2.32 -13.78
CA ARG A 109 -1.35 3.52 -13.20
C ARG A 109 -1.10 3.40 -11.71
N LEU A 110 -2.04 2.83 -10.96
CA LEU A 110 -1.85 2.59 -9.52
C LEU A 110 -0.67 1.66 -9.25
N ASP A 111 -0.56 0.57 -10.01
CA ASP A 111 0.53 -0.40 -9.84
C ASP A 111 1.88 0.22 -10.21
N THR A 112 1.91 1.06 -11.26
CA THR A 112 3.07 1.86 -11.62
C THR A 112 3.44 2.85 -10.53
N LEU A 113 2.48 3.60 -9.97
CA LEU A 113 2.71 4.58 -8.91
C LEU A 113 3.26 3.92 -7.63
N GLN A 114 2.74 2.76 -7.25
CA GLN A 114 3.27 1.99 -6.12
C GLN A 114 4.76 1.65 -6.34
N TYR A 115 5.15 1.22 -7.54
CA TYR A 115 6.54 0.91 -7.87
C TYR A 115 7.41 2.18 -7.99
N TYR A 116 6.86 3.25 -8.58
CA TYR A 116 7.54 4.56 -8.65
C TYR A 116 7.81 5.14 -7.28
N TYR A 117 6.98 4.84 -6.28
CA TYR A 117 7.28 5.23 -4.91
C TYR A 117 8.50 4.52 -4.33
N VAL A 118 8.75 3.25 -4.68
CA VAL A 118 10.01 2.58 -4.32
C VAL A 118 11.20 3.29 -4.97
N LEU A 119 11.07 3.70 -6.24
CA LEU A 119 12.13 4.43 -6.95
C LEU A 119 12.38 5.81 -6.33
N SER A 120 11.35 6.58 -5.97
CA SER A 120 11.54 7.89 -5.34
C SER A 120 12.16 7.77 -3.95
N ARG A 121 11.76 6.78 -3.16
CA ARG A 121 12.40 6.47 -1.88
C ARG A 121 13.87 6.06 -2.06
N TYR A 122 14.17 5.27 -3.09
CA TYR A 122 15.55 4.90 -3.43
C TYR A 122 16.41 6.14 -3.69
N LEU A 123 15.95 7.06 -4.55
CA LEU A 123 16.68 8.27 -4.89
C LEU A 123 16.94 9.15 -3.64
N VAL A 124 15.95 9.34 -2.77
CA VAL A 124 16.11 10.11 -1.52
C VAL A 124 17.09 9.44 -0.55
N LEU A 125 17.06 8.11 -0.44
CA LEU A 125 17.98 7.37 0.42
C LEU A 125 19.41 7.40 -0.13
N ALA A 126 19.56 7.30 -1.46
CA ALA A 126 20.83 7.37 -2.15
C ALA A 126 21.49 8.75 -2.01
N ASP A 127 20.74 9.84 -2.23
CA ASP A 127 21.22 11.22 -2.08
C ASP A 127 21.76 11.50 -0.67
N LYS A 128 21.15 10.92 0.37
CA LYS A 128 21.58 11.06 1.77
C LYS A 128 22.79 10.20 2.14
N ASN A 129 23.11 9.17 1.35
CA ASN A 129 24.17 8.24 1.67
C ASN A 129 25.53 8.72 1.13
N ASN A 130 26.30 9.39 1.98
CA ASN A 130 27.63 9.90 1.64
C ASN A 130 28.69 8.82 1.37
N SER A 131 28.44 7.56 1.74
CA SER A 131 29.45 6.48 1.72
C SER A 131 29.52 5.74 0.39
N TYR A 132 28.55 5.95 -0.50
CA TYR A 132 28.42 5.17 -1.72
C TYR A 132 28.48 6.09 -2.94
N ASN A 133 29.38 5.77 -3.89
CA ASN A 133 29.56 6.56 -5.10
C ASN A 133 28.65 6.01 -6.20
N PHE A 134 27.48 6.59 -6.35
CA PHE A 134 26.48 6.16 -7.32
C PHE A 134 26.78 6.65 -8.74
N ASP A 135 26.21 5.96 -9.73
CA ASP A 135 26.22 6.48 -11.10
C ASP A 135 25.22 7.65 -11.21
N SER A 136 25.77 8.86 -11.10
CA SER A 136 24.99 10.10 -11.20
C SER A 136 24.14 10.18 -12.48
N ALA A 137 24.50 9.52 -13.58
CA ALA A 137 23.71 9.56 -14.80
C ALA A 137 22.43 8.73 -14.68
N VAL A 138 22.50 7.53 -14.11
CA VAL A 138 21.33 6.66 -13.88
C VAL A 138 20.34 7.33 -12.93
N HIS A 139 20.84 7.94 -11.85
CA HIS A 139 20.01 8.61 -10.86
C HIS A 139 19.32 9.84 -11.43
N GLU A 140 20.06 10.64 -12.19
CA GLU A 140 19.53 11.83 -12.86
C GLU A 140 18.46 11.46 -13.89
N GLU A 141 18.67 10.40 -14.67
CA GLU A 141 17.69 9.95 -15.67
C GLU A 141 16.41 9.40 -15.02
N LEU A 142 16.54 8.56 -13.99
CA LEU A 142 15.40 8.07 -13.20
C LEU A 142 14.61 9.23 -12.56
N LYS A 143 15.30 10.17 -11.91
CA LYS A 143 14.69 11.35 -11.29
C LYS A 143 13.91 12.17 -12.33
N ASN A 144 14.53 12.48 -13.47
CA ASN A 144 13.90 13.27 -14.52
C ASN A 144 12.69 12.56 -15.15
N HIS A 145 12.76 11.23 -15.31
CA HIS A 145 11.63 10.43 -15.76
C HIS A 145 10.45 10.52 -14.77
N LEU A 146 10.71 10.29 -13.48
CA LEU A 146 9.67 10.36 -12.44
C LEU A 146 9.03 11.75 -12.37
N ILE A 147 9.82 12.82 -12.44
CA ILE A 147 9.30 14.20 -12.47
C ILE A 147 8.37 14.38 -13.67
N ALA A 148 8.81 14.00 -14.87
CA ALA A 148 8.01 14.15 -16.08
C ALA A 148 6.67 13.42 -15.99
N ASP A 149 6.65 12.19 -15.47
CA ASP A 149 5.43 11.41 -15.32
C ASP A 149 4.50 11.95 -14.23
N ILE A 150 5.05 12.40 -13.10
CA ILE A 150 4.26 13.03 -12.03
C ILE A 150 3.64 14.35 -12.51
N GLU A 151 4.38 15.19 -13.23
CA GLU A 151 3.84 16.40 -13.85
C GLU A 151 2.73 16.08 -14.86
N LYS A 152 2.90 15.00 -15.63
CA LYS A 152 1.92 14.55 -16.62
C LYS A 152 0.64 14.05 -15.95
N ILE A 153 0.73 13.27 -14.86
CA ILE A 153 -0.43 12.86 -14.05
C ILE A 153 -1.14 14.09 -13.47
N TRP A 154 -0.36 15.03 -12.93
CA TRP A 154 -0.88 16.19 -12.24
C TRP A 154 -1.70 17.11 -13.17
N LEU A 155 -1.19 17.35 -14.38
CA LEU A 155 -1.68 18.42 -15.25
C LEU A 155 -2.36 17.96 -16.55
N ARG A 156 -2.18 16.70 -16.99
CA ARG A 156 -2.48 16.33 -18.38
C ARG A 156 -3.22 15.02 -18.58
N ILE A 157 -2.95 13.98 -17.78
CA ILE A 157 -3.61 12.68 -17.95
C ILE A 157 -5.03 12.78 -17.41
N PRO A 158 -6.08 12.55 -18.21
CA PRO A 158 -7.45 12.61 -17.71
C PRO A 158 -7.61 11.68 -16.50
N ALA A 159 -8.06 12.25 -15.37
CA ALA A 159 -8.19 11.52 -14.13
C ALA A 159 -9.59 10.94 -14.02
N TRP A 160 -9.71 9.62 -14.02
CA TRP A 160 -10.99 8.93 -13.82
C TRP A 160 -11.38 8.91 -12.33
N GLN A 161 -12.67 8.87 -12.03
CA GLN A 161 -13.16 8.66 -10.66
C GLN A 161 -14.54 8.01 -10.64
N TRP A 162 -14.59 6.71 -10.34
CA TRP A 162 -15.84 5.94 -10.19
C TRP A 162 -16.78 6.11 -11.39
N ASP A 163 -18.09 6.15 -11.15
CA ASP A 163 -19.13 6.26 -12.19
C ASP A 163 -19.30 7.69 -12.75
N ARG A 164 -18.22 8.49 -12.79
CA ARG A 164 -18.24 9.88 -13.26
C ARG A 164 -17.45 10.07 -14.55
N GLU A 165 -17.71 11.20 -15.20
CA GLU A 165 -16.87 11.71 -16.29
C GLU A 165 -15.45 12.02 -15.79
N HIS A 166 -14.50 11.90 -16.69
CA HIS A 166 -13.09 12.15 -16.39
C HIS A 166 -12.85 13.64 -16.12
N PHE A 167 -11.85 13.92 -15.28
CA PHE A 167 -11.28 15.26 -15.14
C PHE A 167 -10.21 15.46 -16.20
N GLU A 168 -10.50 16.26 -17.23
CA GLU A 168 -9.66 16.40 -18.42
C GLU A 168 -8.30 17.06 -18.11
N ASN A 169 -8.19 17.87 -17.06
CA ASN A 169 -6.97 18.60 -16.71
C ASN A 169 -6.15 17.92 -15.60
N GLY A 170 -6.29 16.61 -15.47
CA GLY A 170 -5.43 15.82 -14.60
C GLY A 170 -5.87 15.72 -13.14
N MET A 171 -4.98 15.14 -12.34
CA MET A 171 -5.22 14.86 -10.93
C MET A 171 -5.47 16.13 -10.12
N LYS A 172 -4.89 17.27 -10.52
CA LYS A 172 -5.13 18.55 -9.87
C LYS A 172 -6.62 18.92 -9.89
N GLU A 173 -7.25 18.83 -11.06
CA GLU A 173 -8.68 19.14 -11.21
C GLU A 173 -9.54 18.17 -10.40
N ARG A 174 -9.18 16.88 -10.39
CA ARG A 174 -9.84 15.86 -9.56
C ARG A 174 -9.76 16.20 -8.08
N LEU A 175 -8.58 16.57 -7.56
CA LEU A 175 -8.40 16.94 -6.16
C LEU A 175 -9.13 18.23 -5.79
N ASP A 176 -9.07 19.26 -6.65
CA ASP A 176 -9.84 20.49 -6.46
C ASP A 176 -11.33 20.18 -6.30
N TRP A 177 -11.88 19.36 -7.19
CA TRP A 177 -13.27 18.94 -7.12
C TRP A 177 -13.57 18.18 -5.81
N LYS A 178 -12.76 17.20 -5.41
CA LYS A 178 -12.98 16.40 -4.18
C LYS A 178 -12.96 17.25 -2.90
N LEU A 179 -12.09 18.26 -2.85
CA LEU A 179 -11.91 19.12 -1.69
C LEU A 179 -12.99 20.22 -1.59
N ASP A 180 -13.63 20.58 -2.70
CA ASP A 180 -14.66 21.62 -2.75
C ASP A 180 -16.10 21.03 -2.71
N ASN A 181 -16.28 19.74 -2.98
CA ASN A 181 -17.58 19.08 -3.03
C ASN A 181 -17.77 18.09 -1.86
N LEU A 182 -18.17 18.61 -0.71
CA LEU A 182 -18.41 17.80 0.49
C LEU A 182 -19.76 17.05 0.48
N ASP A 183 -20.74 17.58 -0.26
CA ASP A 183 -22.05 16.96 -0.43
C ASP A 183 -22.14 16.36 -1.84
N THR A 184 -22.16 15.03 -1.89
CA THR A 184 -22.15 14.25 -3.14
C THR A 184 -23.17 13.13 -3.02
N GLU A 185 -23.67 12.64 -4.16
CA GLU A 185 -24.66 11.55 -4.16
C GLU A 185 -24.16 10.31 -3.41
N LYS A 186 -22.86 10.01 -3.56
CA LYS A 186 -22.15 8.97 -2.83
C LYS A 186 -20.95 9.56 -2.12
N SER A 187 -20.83 9.35 -0.81
CA SER A 187 -19.75 9.96 -0.04
C SER A 187 -18.36 9.52 -0.52
N TYR A 188 -18.24 8.28 -1.02
CA TYR A 188 -16.98 7.78 -1.57
C TYR A 188 -16.56 8.43 -2.90
N TYR A 189 -17.44 9.19 -3.56
CA TYR A 189 -17.05 9.91 -4.78
C TYR A 189 -15.94 10.92 -4.54
N ARG A 190 -15.89 11.50 -3.34
CA ARG A 190 -14.83 12.42 -2.93
C ARG A 190 -13.67 11.75 -2.17
N ALA A 191 -13.61 10.42 -2.14
CA ALA A 191 -12.52 9.70 -1.49
C ALA A 191 -11.17 10.06 -2.11
N ILE A 192 -10.17 10.33 -1.27
CA ILE A 192 -8.78 10.51 -1.69
C ILE A 192 -8.16 9.12 -1.61
N ILE A 193 -7.75 8.58 -2.74
CA ILE A 193 -7.36 7.18 -2.88
C ILE A 193 -5.85 7.06 -3.09
N ASP A 194 -5.36 5.82 -3.11
CA ASP A 194 -3.94 5.52 -3.26
C ASP A 194 -3.30 6.21 -4.46
N GLU A 195 -4.01 6.37 -5.58
CA GLU A 195 -3.48 7.05 -6.76
C GLU A 195 -3.06 8.50 -6.46
N GLU A 196 -3.85 9.25 -5.69
CA GLU A 196 -3.43 10.58 -5.25
C GLU A 196 -2.35 10.52 -4.19
N LEU A 197 -2.50 9.65 -3.19
CA LEU A 197 -1.56 9.59 -2.06
C LEU A 197 -0.15 9.20 -2.53
N PHE A 198 -0.02 8.28 -3.49
CA PHE A 198 1.27 8.00 -4.13
C PHE A 198 1.80 9.18 -4.91
N THR A 199 0.98 9.84 -5.73
CA THR A 199 1.43 11.00 -6.52
C THR A 199 1.93 12.12 -5.62
N LEU A 200 1.22 12.39 -4.51
CA LEU A 200 1.63 13.35 -3.49
C LEU A 200 2.95 12.93 -2.83
N ALA A 201 3.09 11.67 -2.40
CA ALA A 201 4.28 11.19 -1.70
C ALA A 201 5.53 11.14 -2.60
N ILE A 202 5.38 10.72 -3.86
CA ILE A 202 6.46 10.74 -4.86
C ILE A 202 6.89 12.19 -5.13
N ALA A 203 5.95 13.12 -5.28
CA ALA A 203 6.29 14.53 -5.49
C ALA A 203 7.03 15.12 -4.28
N ALA A 204 6.69 14.70 -3.06
CA ALA A 204 7.40 15.10 -1.85
C ALA A 204 8.85 14.60 -1.86
N ASP A 205 9.07 13.32 -2.18
CA ASP A 205 10.42 12.77 -2.33
C ASP A 205 11.23 13.52 -3.40
N LEU A 206 10.65 13.73 -4.58
CA LEU A 206 11.31 14.44 -5.68
C LEU A 206 11.59 15.91 -5.35
N SER A 207 10.79 16.55 -4.50
CA SER A 207 11.02 17.93 -4.06
C SER A 207 12.23 18.10 -3.15
N ILE A 208 12.68 17.01 -2.50
CA ILE A 208 13.94 17.02 -1.74
C ILE A 208 15.10 17.17 -2.72
N LEU A 209 15.01 16.49 -3.87
CA LEU A 209 16.05 16.44 -4.90
C LEU A 209 15.99 17.65 -5.86
N GLU A 210 14.79 18.17 -6.11
CA GLU A 210 14.50 19.29 -7.03
C GLU A 210 13.61 20.36 -6.36
N PRO A 211 14.12 21.07 -5.32
CA PRO A 211 13.33 22.00 -4.51
C PRO A 211 12.80 23.22 -5.30
N ASP A 212 13.39 23.52 -6.45
CA ASP A 212 13.01 24.64 -7.29
C ASP A 212 11.89 24.32 -8.30
N ASN A 213 11.53 23.04 -8.49
CA ASN A 213 10.46 22.66 -9.40
C ASN A 213 9.10 23.19 -8.91
N SER A 214 8.45 24.05 -9.72
CA SER A 214 7.20 24.69 -9.32
C SER A 214 6.01 23.74 -9.24
N VAL A 215 5.97 22.70 -10.06
CA VAL A 215 4.87 21.71 -10.04
C VAL A 215 4.97 20.84 -8.80
N LEU A 216 6.15 20.32 -8.46
CA LEU A 216 6.34 19.53 -7.25
C LEU A 216 5.98 20.31 -5.97
N ARG A 217 6.38 21.59 -5.89
CA ARG A 217 5.97 22.48 -4.80
C ARG A 217 4.46 22.72 -4.74
N GLU A 218 3.78 22.77 -5.88
CA GLU A 218 2.32 22.85 -5.90
C GLU A 218 1.71 21.56 -5.33
N ILE A 219 2.16 20.39 -5.79
CA ILE A 219 1.68 19.09 -5.33
C ILE A 219 1.86 18.95 -3.80
N ASN A 220 3.00 19.38 -3.24
CA ASN A 220 3.23 19.35 -1.79
C ASN A 220 2.25 20.24 -1.01
N LYS A 221 1.84 21.37 -1.57
CA LYS A 221 0.78 22.20 -0.95
C LYS A 221 -0.55 21.47 -0.95
N TYR A 222 -0.84 20.64 -1.94
CA TYR A 222 -2.03 19.78 -1.92
C TYR A 222 -1.92 18.67 -0.88
N ALA A 223 -0.75 18.07 -0.67
CA ALA A 223 -0.54 17.09 0.39
C ALA A 223 -0.93 17.67 1.77
N PHE A 224 -0.46 18.89 2.05
CA PHE A 224 -0.85 19.63 3.26
C PHE A 224 -2.36 19.87 3.33
N LYS A 225 -2.96 20.44 2.27
CA LYS A 225 -4.41 20.73 2.23
C LYS A 225 -5.27 19.48 2.42
N VAL A 226 -4.92 18.37 1.77
CA VAL A 226 -5.62 17.09 1.85
C VAL A 226 -5.60 16.59 3.28
N LEU A 227 -4.42 16.47 3.89
CA LEU A 227 -4.28 15.93 5.23
C LEU A 227 -4.88 16.85 6.32
N GLN A 228 -4.83 18.17 6.11
CA GLN A 228 -5.45 19.14 7.00
C GLN A 228 -6.98 19.08 6.97
N ARG A 229 -7.59 18.93 5.78
CA ARG A 229 -9.05 18.94 5.62
C ARG A 229 -9.70 17.60 5.92
N GLU A 230 -9.05 16.51 5.51
CA GLU A 230 -9.62 15.17 5.55
C GLU A 230 -9.17 14.37 6.78
N GLY A 231 -8.07 14.79 7.43
CA GLY A 231 -7.61 14.21 8.69
C GLY A 231 -8.36 14.77 9.89
N LYS A 232 -8.61 13.93 10.90
CA LYS A 232 -9.24 14.33 12.15
C LYS A 232 -8.48 13.75 13.34
N PHE A 233 -8.20 14.62 14.31
CA PHE A 233 -7.73 14.22 15.63
C PHE A 233 -8.91 14.13 16.59
N ASP A 234 -8.91 13.12 17.45
CA ASP A 234 -9.81 13.06 18.59
C ASP A 234 -9.21 13.69 19.86
N GLU A 235 -9.96 13.66 20.96
CA GLU A 235 -9.56 14.26 22.25
C GLU A 235 -8.30 13.61 22.86
N GLU A 236 -7.99 12.37 22.50
CA GLU A 236 -6.79 11.65 22.95
C GLU A 236 -5.58 11.88 22.00
N GLY A 237 -5.82 12.64 20.93
CA GLY A 237 -4.84 12.92 19.88
C GLY A 237 -4.60 11.72 18.97
N LYS A 238 -5.53 10.77 18.86
CA LYS A 238 -5.49 9.73 17.82
C LYS A 238 -5.94 10.33 16.50
N TRP A 239 -5.37 9.88 15.40
CA TRP A 239 -5.64 10.43 14.07
C TRP A 239 -6.30 9.42 13.14
N LEU A 240 -7.32 9.87 12.41
CA LEU A 240 -8.00 9.13 11.35
C LEU A 240 -8.12 9.99 10.10
N PHE A 241 -8.16 9.33 8.93
CA PHE A 241 -8.32 9.97 7.62
C PHE A 241 -9.69 9.63 7.03
N GLN A 242 -10.38 10.63 6.49
CA GLN A 242 -11.60 10.45 5.70
C GLN A 242 -12.72 9.66 6.40
N VAL A 243 -12.89 9.89 7.70
CA VAL A 243 -13.97 9.28 8.51
C VAL A 243 -15.33 9.58 7.88
N GLY A 244 -16.09 8.54 7.54
CA GLY A 244 -17.43 8.64 6.94
C GLY A 244 -17.47 8.71 5.41
N VAL A 245 -16.30 8.87 4.75
CA VAL A 245 -16.23 8.91 3.28
C VAL A 245 -16.53 7.56 2.65
N TRP A 246 -16.42 6.46 3.41
CA TRP A 246 -16.61 5.11 2.91
C TRP A 246 -17.96 4.49 3.27
N ASP A 247 -18.82 5.21 3.99
CA ASP A 247 -20.08 4.70 4.57
C ASP A 247 -20.99 4.01 3.55
N ASP A 248 -21.04 4.53 2.32
CA ASP A 248 -21.88 4.02 1.25
C ASP A 248 -21.10 3.35 0.11
N HIS A 249 -19.80 3.08 0.32
CA HIS A 249 -18.99 2.32 -0.63
C HIS A 249 -19.37 0.83 -0.61
N PRO A 250 -19.53 0.17 -1.77
CA PRO A 250 -19.91 -1.25 -1.84
C PRO A 250 -19.03 -2.20 -1.01
N ASP A 251 -17.71 -1.99 -1.01
CA ASP A 251 -16.75 -2.79 -0.22
C ASP A 251 -16.97 -2.71 1.31
N TYR A 252 -17.65 -1.66 1.78
CA TYR A 252 -17.91 -1.38 3.20
C TYR A 252 -19.36 -1.71 3.60
N ALA A 253 -20.19 -2.13 2.64
CA ALA A 253 -21.62 -2.34 2.84
C ALA A 253 -21.96 -3.43 3.89
N TYR A 254 -20.98 -4.24 4.31
CA TYR A 254 -21.14 -5.33 5.26
C TYR A 254 -20.29 -5.17 6.53
N ALA A 255 -19.67 -4.01 6.73
CA ALA A 255 -18.74 -3.74 7.82
C ALA A 255 -19.32 -3.98 9.24
N GLY A 256 -20.64 -3.94 9.39
CA GLY A 256 -21.31 -4.20 10.68
C GLY A 256 -21.48 -5.68 11.04
N TYR A 257 -21.07 -6.62 10.18
CA TYR A 257 -21.09 -8.05 10.47
C TYR A 257 -19.77 -8.52 11.07
N THR A 258 -19.80 -9.10 12.27
CA THR A 258 -18.59 -9.63 12.96
C THR A 258 -18.40 -11.13 12.75
N SER A 259 -19.09 -11.72 11.76
CA SER A 259 -18.95 -13.13 11.37
C SER A 259 -19.48 -13.31 9.95
N LYS A 260 -18.92 -14.30 9.24
CA LYS A 260 -19.38 -14.75 7.92
C LYS A 260 -20.63 -15.64 8.00
N GLU A 261 -20.92 -16.20 9.17
CA GLU A 261 -22.06 -17.09 9.40
C GLU A 261 -23.33 -16.23 9.60
N LYS A 262 -24.18 -16.11 8.56
CA LYS A 262 -25.47 -15.38 8.54
C LYS A 262 -25.40 -13.91 8.11
N VAL A 263 -24.71 -13.64 7.01
CA VAL A 263 -24.80 -12.35 6.32
C VAL A 263 -26.13 -12.27 5.55
N THR A 264 -27.01 -11.32 5.92
CA THR A 264 -28.33 -11.14 5.28
C THR A 264 -28.56 -9.69 4.91
N GLY A 265 -28.39 -9.35 3.63
CA GLY A 265 -28.44 -7.95 3.19
C GLY A 265 -27.29 -7.10 3.75
N THR A 266 -27.28 -5.82 3.42
CA THR A 266 -26.22 -4.89 3.83
C THR A 266 -26.39 -4.46 5.28
N LYS A 267 -25.27 -4.17 5.95
CA LYS A 267 -25.18 -3.62 7.30
C LYS A 267 -23.97 -2.68 7.39
N PRO A 268 -24.03 -1.51 6.72
CA PRO A 268 -22.94 -0.54 6.76
C PRO A 268 -22.80 0.07 8.16
N ILE A 269 -21.64 0.65 8.45
CA ILE A 269 -21.37 1.44 9.65
C ILE A 269 -21.22 2.89 9.22
N VAL A 270 -21.97 3.79 9.87
CA VAL A 270 -21.87 5.23 9.64
C VAL A 270 -20.64 5.77 10.33
N GLY A 271 -19.90 6.65 9.66
CA GLY A 271 -18.65 7.21 10.14
C GLY A 271 -17.50 6.20 10.11
N ILE A 272 -17.53 5.18 9.25
CA ILE A 272 -16.46 4.19 9.19
C ILE A 272 -15.18 4.81 8.61
N ALA A 273 -14.04 4.44 9.18
CA ALA A 273 -12.72 4.79 8.65
C ALA A 273 -12.28 3.83 7.54
N ALA A 274 -11.22 4.19 6.82
CA ALA A 274 -10.63 3.32 5.80
C ALA A 274 -10.10 2.01 6.40
N ASP A 275 -9.95 0.99 5.55
CA ASP A 275 -9.42 -0.30 5.95
C ASP A 275 -7.93 -0.25 6.30
N SER A 276 -7.50 -1.12 7.23
CA SER A 276 -6.12 -1.18 7.70
C SER A 276 -5.13 -1.67 6.63
N SER A 277 -5.63 -2.36 5.61
CA SER A 277 -4.81 -2.93 4.53
C SER A 277 -4.34 -1.90 3.52
N HIS A 278 -5.02 -0.77 3.32
CA HIS A 278 -4.49 0.35 2.54
C HIS A 278 -3.71 1.32 3.45
N PHE A 279 -4.11 1.43 4.71
CA PHE A 279 -3.55 2.39 5.65
C PHE A 279 -2.10 2.11 6.07
N HIS A 280 -1.61 0.88 5.91
CA HIS A 280 -0.22 0.53 6.25
C HIS A 280 0.82 1.39 5.53
N ARG A 281 0.44 2.07 4.43
CA ARG A 281 1.33 2.93 3.65
C ARG A 281 1.49 4.34 4.22
N PHE A 282 0.51 4.80 4.99
CA PHE A 282 0.49 6.16 5.54
C PHE A 282 1.75 6.52 6.34
N PRO A 283 2.29 5.67 7.23
CA PRO A 283 3.48 6.03 7.99
C PRO A 283 4.64 6.48 7.09
N LEU A 284 4.86 5.81 5.96
CA LEU A 284 5.93 6.19 5.05
C LEU A 284 5.57 7.42 4.19
N TRP A 285 4.33 7.53 3.70
CA TRP A 285 3.88 8.73 3.00
C TRP A 285 4.04 10.00 3.85
N ILE A 286 3.64 9.92 5.13
CA ILE A 286 3.80 11.02 6.08
C ILE A 286 5.29 11.35 6.29
N ASN A 287 6.17 10.35 6.38
CA ASN A 287 7.61 10.59 6.44
C ASN A 287 8.19 11.27 5.19
N SER A 288 7.69 10.95 3.99
CA SER A 288 8.05 11.69 2.77
C SER A 288 7.64 13.16 2.89
N PHE A 289 6.44 13.45 3.39
CA PHE A 289 5.98 14.83 3.59
C PHE A 289 6.76 15.59 4.66
N ILE A 290 7.12 14.93 5.77
CA ILE A 290 7.97 15.53 6.82
C ILE A 290 9.33 15.89 6.24
N GLN A 291 9.96 15.00 5.48
CA GLN A 291 11.29 15.24 4.91
C GLN A 291 11.30 16.32 3.82
N ALA A 292 10.21 16.48 3.09
CA ALA A 292 10.07 17.47 2.03
C ALA A 292 9.68 18.88 2.54
N THR A 293 9.39 19.02 3.83
CA THR A 293 8.98 20.29 4.44
C THR A 293 10.03 20.83 5.39
N GLU A 294 10.20 22.16 5.40
CA GLU A 294 11.13 22.83 6.31
C GLU A 294 10.70 22.63 7.77
N GLU A 295 11.65 22.25 8.61
CA GLU A 295 11.46 22.01 10.04
C GLU A 295 10.78 23.21 10.72
N GLY A 296 9.73 22.95 11.50
CA GLY A 296 9.07 23.98 12.28
C GLY A 296 8.05 24.84 11.51
N THR A 297 7.83 24.62 10.21
CA THR A 297 6.67 25.16 9.48
C THR A 297 5.34 24.57 9.98
N GLU A 298 4.20 25.18 9.62
CA GLU A 298 2.87 24.64 9.99
C GLU A 298 2.65 23.27 9.38
N GLU A 299 3.05 23.11 8.11
CA GLU A 299 2.98 21.88 7.34
C GLU A 299 3.78 20.77 8.03
N ASN A 300 5.04 21.04 8.36
CA ASN A 300 5.90 20.08 9.03
C ASN A 300 5.35 19.65 10.41
N ARG A 301 4.85 20.61 11.21
CA ARG A 301 4.22 20.30 12.50
C ARG A 301 2.95 19.45 12.34
N LEU A 302 2.11 19.76 11.36
CA LEU A 302 0.91 18.96 11.08
C LEU A 302 1.31 17.51 10.76
N PHE A 303 2.25 17.30 9.84
CA PHE A 303 2.66 15.95 9.45
C PHE A 303 3.27 15.16 10.61
N LYS A 304 4.09 15.78 11.47
CA LYS A 304 4.59 15.14 12.69
C LYS A 304 3.48 14.75 13.65
N ASN A 305 2.53 15.67 13.91
CA ASN A 305 1.37 15.37 14.74
C ASN A 305 0.53 14.22 14.16
N ILE A 306 0.38 14.15 12.84
CA ILE A 306 -0.32 13.05 12.17
C ILE A 306 0.39 11.74 12.41
N LEU A 307 1.72 11.68 12.28
CA LEU A 307 2.49 10.45 12.51
C LEU A 307 2.33 9.96 13.95
N GLU A 308 2.43 10.86 14.93
CA GLU A 308 2.21 10.55 16.36
C GLU A 308 0.76 10.09 16.63
N GLY A 309 -0.22 10.77 16.04
CA GLY A 309 -1.62 10.41 16.20
C GLY A 309 -1.98 9.10 15.52
N LEU A 310 -1.35 8.79 14.39
CA LEU A 310 -1.47 7.52 13.69
C LEU A 310 -0.86 6.38 14.51
N GLU A 311 0.29 6.59 15.14
CA GLU A 311 0.88 5.62 16.05
C GLU A 311 -0.09 5.28 17.20
N LYS A 312 -0.66 6.29 17.85
CA LYS A 312 -1.65 6.08 18.92
C LYS A 312 -2.88 5.32 18.41
N GLN A 313 -3.41 5.69 17.24
CA GLN A 313 -4.56 5.01 16.66
C GLN A 313 -4.25 3.54 16.37
N PHE A 314 -3.10 3.28 15.75
CA PHE A 314 -2.65 1.93 15.40
C PHE A 314 -2.57 1.05 16.64
N PHE A 315 -1.88 1.50 17.68
CA PHE A 315 -1.66 0.68 18.87
C PHE A 315 -2.87 0.56 19.80
N ASN A 316 -3.76 1.55 19.82
CA ASN A 316 -4.89 1.53 20.74
C ASN A 316 -6.11 0.82 20.14
N ASN A 317 -6.29 0.87 18.82
CA ASN A 317 -7.52 0.44 18.18
C ASN A 317 -7.32 -0.61 17.07
N VAL A 318 -6.14 -0.67 16.43
CA VAL A 318 -5.95 -1.49 15.23
C VAL A 318 -5.16 -2.77 15.51
N LEU A 319 -3.97 -2.64 16.11
CA LEU A 319 -3.10 -3.76 16.43
C LEU A 319 -3.62 -4.47 17.67
N ILE A 320 -3.97 -5.75 17.51
CA ILE A 320 -4.31 -6.64 18.60
C ILE A 320 -3.07 -7.51 18.91
N PRO A 321 -2.46 -7.35 20.09
CA PRO A 321 -1.30 -8.14 20.46
C PRO A 321 -1.66 -9.62 20.74
N PRO A 322 -0.67 -10.53 20.67
CA PRO A 322 -0.81 -11.90 21.12
C PRO A 322 -1.28 -12.01 22.57
N ASN A 323 -1.97 -13.09 22.90
CA ASN A 323 -2.27 -13.52 24.27
C ASN A 323 -2.24 -15.06 24.37
N ASP A 324 -2.55 -15.60 25.54
CA ASP A 324 -2.49 -17.05 25.81
C ASP A 324 -3.43 -17.87 24.90
N ASP A 325 -4.56 -17.30 24.48
CA ASP A 325 -5.54 -17.98 23.62
C ASP A 325 -5.25 -17.79 22.13
N VAL A 326 -4.68 -16.64 21.75
CA VAL A 326 -4.37 -16.25 20.37
C VAL A 326 -2.92 -15.76 20.33
N PRO A 327 -1.94 -16.66 20.15
CA PRO A 327 -0.52 -16.36 20.34
C PRO A 327 0.13 -15.68 19.12
N TYR A 328 -0.62 -14.81 18.42
CA TYR A 328 -0.16 -14.12 17.22
C TYR A 328 -0.84 -12.76 17.06
N TYR A 329 -0.17 -11.86 16.35
CA TYR A 329 -0.66 -10.50 16.08
C TYR A 329 -1.87 -10.53 15.14
N ARG A 330 -2.79 -9.59 15.32
CA ARG A 330 -3.93 -9.38 14.42
C ARG A 330 -4.16 -7.89 14.19
N LEU A 331 -4.70 -7.53 13.05
CA LEU A 331 -5.19 -6.18 12.77
C LEU A 331 -6.71 -6.19 12.71
N THR A 332 -7.37 -5.19 13.29
CA THR A 332 -8.76 -4.93 12.93
C THR A 332 -8.85 -4.59 11.45
N ASN A 333 -9.97 -4.92 10.80
CA ASN A 333 -10.13 -4.64 9.38
C ASN A 333 -10.20 -3.14 9.06
N TYR A 334 -10.68 -2.31 10.01
CA TYR A 334 -10.83 -0.88 9.83
C TYR A 334 -9.98 -0.09 10.83
N MET A 335 -9.51 1.08 10.38
CA MET A 335 -8.60 1.91 11.15
C MET A 335 -9.22 2.50 12.41
N ASP A 336 -10.54 2.64 12.49
CA ASP A 336 -11.28 3.10 13.68
C ASP A 336 -11.46 2.01 14.75
N GLY A 337 -10.96 0.80 14.50
CA GLY A 337 -11.08 -0.36 15.39
C GLY A 337 -12.29 -1.24 15.13
N TYR A 338 -13.19 -0.87 14.19
CA TYR A 338 -14.20 -1.81 13.73
C TYR A 338 -13.53 -3.02 13.08
N ASN A 339 -14.10 -4.19 13.32
CA ASN A 339 -13.53 -5.45 12.85
C ASN A 339 -14.60 -6.38 12.28
N GLY A 340 -15.42 -5.85 11.39
CA GLY A 340 -16.40 -6.63 10.66
C GLY A 340 -15.97 -6.95 9.24
N LEU A 341 -16.91 -7.43 8.43
CA LEU A 341 -16.65 -7.93 7.09
C LEU A 341 -16.25 -6.81 6.12
N TYR A 342 -15.19 -7.04 5.36
CA TYR A 342 -14.71 -6.14 4.30
C TYR A 342 -14.73 -6.85 2.94
N ARG A 343 -15.14 -6.13 1.88
CA ARG A 343 -15.22 -6.66 0.50
C ARG A 343 -16.05 -7.96 0.39
N TRP A 344 -17.12 -8.04 1.17
CA TRP A 344 -18.05 -9.16 1.08
C TRP A 344 -18.81 -9.14 -0.25
N ASN A 345 -18.94 -10.30 -0.91
CA ASN A 345 -19.53 -10.44 -2.25
C ASN A 345 -18.77 -9.65 -3.35
N TYR A 346 -17.47 -9.46 -3.20
CA TYR A 346 -16.66 -8.83 -4.24
C TYR A 346 -16.71 -9.66 -5.55
N ALA A 347 -16.50 -9.03 -6.70
CA ALA A 347 -16.71 -9.67 -8.02
C ALA A 347 -15.94 -11.00 -8.21
N THR A 348 -14.79 -11.15 -7.55
CA THR A 348 -13.97 -12.36 -7.58
C THR A 348 -14.20 -13.30 -6.40
N MET A 349 -15.06 -12.95 -5.44
CA MET A 349 -15.32 -13.65 -4.17
C MET A 349 -16.83 -13.68 -3.86
N PRO A 350 -17.65 -14.40 -4.63
CA PRO A 350 -19.08 -14.49 -4.37
C PRO A 350 -19.38 -15.26 -3.08
N ASN A 351 -20.22 -14.68 -2.21
CA ASN A 351 -20.56 -15.18 -0.88
C ASN A 351 -19.36 -15.34 0.07
N ASP A 352 -18.30 -14.57 -0.16
CA ASP A 352 -17.13 -14.50 0.71
C ASP A 352 -16.58 -13.06 0.75
N GLY A 353 -15.59 -12.83 1.60
CA GLY A 353 -14.90 -11.56 1.79
C GLY A 353 -13.96 -11.66 2.98
N TYR A 354 -13.32 -10.57 3.37
CA TYR A 354 -12.45 -10.56 4.54
C TYR A 354 -13.30 -10.55 5.81
N GLY A 355 -13.21 -11.63 6.58
CA GLY A 355 -13.74 -11.78 7.92
C GLY A 355 -12.98 -10.94 8.95
N PRO A 356 -13.46 -10.87 10.20
CA PRO A 356 -12.74 -10.22 11.29
C PRO A 356 -11.28 -10.68 11.34
N TYR A 357 -10.36 -9.73 11.40
CA TYR A 357 -8.91 -9.94 11.41
C TYR A 357 -8.29 -10.53 10.13
N GLU A 358 -9.04 -10.84 9.07
CA GLU A 358 -8.47 -11.47 7.87
C GLU A 358 -7.61 -10.52 7.01
N LEU A 359 -7.55 -9.22 7.32
CA LEU A 359 -6.56 -8.29 6.73
C LEU A 359 -5.20 -8.30 7.44
N SER A 360 -5.03 -9.12 8.49
CA SER A 360 -3.79 -9.17 9.30
C SER A 360 -2.54 -9.55 8.51
N GLY A 361 -2.66 -10.26 7.38
CA GLY A 361 -1.51 -10.61 6.54
C GLY A 361 -0.74 -9.40 6.02
N THR A 362 -1.41 -8.25 5.85
CA THR A 362 -0.73 -7.00 5.46
C THR A 362 0.27 -6.52 6.50
N PHE A 363 0.14 -6.95 7.76
CA PHE A 363 1.12 -6.64 8.80
C PHE A 363 2.50 -7.23 8.48
N SER A 364 2.55 -8.38 7.81
CA SER A 364 3.81 -9.03 7.38
C SER A 364 4.55 -8.29 6.27
N LEU A 365 3.96 -7.24 5.67
CA LEU A 365 4.64 -6.35 4.73
C LEU A 365 5.65 -5.43 5.42
N GLY A 366 5.59 -5.27 6.75
CA GLY A 366 6.58 -4.52 7.52
C GLY A 366 6.39 -3.00 7.55
N TRP A 367 5.50 -2.43 6.72
CA TRP A 367 5.40 -0.99 6.50
C TRP A 367 5.06 -0.16 7.75
N TRP A 368 4.38 -0.74 8.74
CA TRP A 368 4.15 -0.02 10.00
C TRP A 368 5.44 0.35 10.73
N THR A 369 6.60 -0.25 10.39
CA THR A 369 7.90 0.15 10.94
C THR A 369 8.19 1.63 10.74
N PHE A 370 7.63 2.25 9.71
CA PHE A 370 7.81 3.67 9.43
C PHE A 370 7.02 4.58 10.37
N LEU A 371 6.29 4.05 11.36
CA LEU A 371 5.91 4.84 12.54
C LEU A 371 7.15 5.35 13.29
N GLY A 372 8.30 4.67 13.15
CA GLY A 372 9.60 5.14 13.62
C GLY A 372 9.84 5.01 15.13
N SER A 373 8.86 4.50 15.88
CA SER A 373 8.99 4.32 17.32
C SER A 373 9.67 3.00 17.69
N GLU A 374 10.38 2.98 18.81
CA GLU A 374 10.94 1.74 19.37
C GLU A 374 9.85 0.71 19.69
N ARG A 375 8.61 1.16 19.95
CA ARG A 375 7.48 0.27 20.21
C ARG A 375 7.15 -0.60 19.00
N ILE A 376 7.11 -0.03 17.79
CA ILE A 376 6.81 -0.82 16.58
C ILE A 376 7.95 -1.76 16.19
N LYS A 377 9.20 -1.36 16.44
CA LYS A 377 10.37 -2.24 16.21
C LYS A 377 10.33 -3.49 17.10
N HIS A 378 9.98 -3.33 18.38
CA HIS A 378 9.77 -4.47 19.28
C HIS A 378 8.66 -5.40 18.79
N VAL A 379 7.55 -4.85 18.30
CA VAL A 379 6.47 -5.67 17.73
C VAL A 379 6.93 -6.47 16.53
N TYR A 380 7.69 -5.88 15.60
CA TYR A 380 8.22 -6.62 14.46
C TYR A 380 9.27 -7.66 14.85
N LYS A 381 10.08 -7.37 15.87
CA LYS A 381 11.01 -8.35 16.44
C LYS A 381 10.26 -9.54 17.05
N ASP A 382 9.18 -9.28 17.77
CA ASP A 382 8.33 -10.33 18.35
C ASP A 382 7.61 -11.13 17.26
N LEU A 383 7.16 -10.48 16.18
CA LEU A 383 6.56 -11.16 15.03
C LEU A 383 7.59 -12.02 14.29
N TYR A 384 8.81 -11.53 14.09
CA TYR A 384 9.91 -12.32 13.52
C TYR A 384 10.19 -13.58 14.35
N ASN A 385 10.20 -13.46 15.68
CA ASN A 385 10.39 -14.60 16.59
C ASN A 385 9.21 -15.60 16.60
N GLN A 386 8.09 -15.31 15.94
CA GLN A 386 6.98 -16.26 15.76
C GLN A 386 7.17 -17.19 14.55
N TYR A 387 8.17 -16.94 13.69
CA TYR A 387 8.45 -17.85 12.58
C TYR A 387 9.15 -19.14 13.04
N PRO A 388 8.83 -20.31 12.42
CA PRO A 388 7.80 -20.49 11.40
C PRO A 388 6.38 -20.37 11.98
N LEU A 389 5.50 -19.67 11.26
CA LEU A 389 4.10 -19.47 11.66
C LEU A 389 3.32 -20.80 11.57
N THR A 390 2.30 -20.96 12.43
CA THR A 390 1.41 -22.13 12.36
C THR A 390 0.43 -22.02 11.19
N ASP A 391 -0.11 -23.16 10.74
CA ASP A 391 -1.11 -23.20 9.65
C ASP A 391 -2.35 -22.34 9.94
N GLU A 392 -2.74 -22.24 11.21
CA GLU A 392 -3.86 -21.40 11.65
C GLU A 392 -3.58 -19.91 11.40
N VAL A 393 -2.38 -19.44 11.76
CA VAL A 393 -1.95 -18.05 11.52
C VAL A 393 -1.87 -17.78 10.02
N ILE A 394 -1.25 -18.67 9.26
CA ILE A 394 -1.10 -18.53 7.81
C ILE A 394 -2.48 -18.47 7.14
N LYS A 395 -3.42 -19.34 7.55
CA LYS A 395 -4.79 -19.31 7.02
C LYS A 395 -5.47 -17.96 7.30
N LEU A 396 -5.32 -17.40 8.49
CA LEU A 396 -5.88 -16.08 8.82
C LEU A 396 -5.22 -14.98 7.98
N TYR A 397 -3.89 -14.98 7.89
CA TYR A 397 -3.11 -13.94 7.22
C TYR A 397 -3.30 -13.94 5.70
N VAL A 398 -3.55 -15.11 5.09
CA VAL A 398 -3.92 -15.20 3.67
C VAL A 398 -5.33 -14.66 3.43
N GLY A 399 -6.25 -14.86 4.38
CA GLY A 399 -7.65 -14.46 4.23
C GLY A 399 -8.33 -15.16 3.02
N PRO A 400 -9.34 -14.53 2.39
CA PRO A 400 -9.87 -15.00 1.13
C PRO A 400 -8.79 -14.81 0.05
N ASN A 401 -8.14 -15.90 -0.35
CA ASN A 401 -7.03 -15.84 -1.30
C ASN A 401 -7.50 -15.33 -2.67
N THR A 402 -6.67 -14.53 -3.32
CA THR A 402 -6.96 -13.95 -4.64
C THR A 402 -6.69 -14.96 -5.76
N THR A 403 -7.43 -14.89 -6.87
CA THR A 403 -7.14 -15.67 -8.09
C THR A 403 -6.05 -15.05 -8.96
N ARG A 404 -5.44 -13.93 -8.53
CA ARG A 404 -4.40 -13.22 -9.28
C ARG A 404 -3.13 -14.07 -9.35
N GLU A 405 -2.55 -14.18 -10.54
CA GLU A 405 -1.21 -14.76 -10.69
C GLU A 405 -0.17 -13.86 -10.00
N ARG A 406 0.65 -14.44 -9.15
CA ARG A 406 1.72 -13.75 -8.41
C ARG A 406 3.06 -14.41 -8.68
N ASN A 407 4.14 -13.66 -8.54
CA ASN A 407 5.49 -14.19 -8.59
C ASN A 407 5.66 -15.36 -7.60
N PRO A 408 6.32 -16.47 -7.99
CA PRO A 408 6.52 -17.63 -7.12
C PRO A 408 7.17 -17.33 -5.76
N LEU A 409 7.98 -16.27 -5.66
CA LEU A 409 8.65 -15.91 -4.40
C LEU A 409 7.73 -15.14 -3.43
N VAL A 410 6.67 -14.50 -3.90
CA VAL A 410 5.79 -13.66 -3.06
C VAL A 410 4.31 -14.04 -3.13
N LYS A 411 3.99 -15.17 -3.75
CA LYS A 411 2.62 -15.72 -3.79
C LYS A 411 2.20 -16.28 -2.42
N GLU A 412 0.93 -16.12 -2.09
CA GLU A 412 0.32 -16.68 -0.89
C GLU A 412 -0.23 -18.09 -1.14
N PRO A 413 -0.06 -19.05 -0.20
CA PRO A 413 0.58 -18.91 1.12
C PRO A 413 2.12 -19.05 1.12
N ASP A 414 2.73 -19.44 -0.01
CA ASP A 414 4.15 -19.86 -0.09
C ASP A 414 5.16 -18.84 0.46
N VAL A 415 4.85 -17.54 0.39
CA VAL A 415 5.65 -16.44 0.93
C VAL A 415 5.89 -16.51 2.44
N TYR A 416 5.03 -17.21 3.20
CA TYR A 416 5.22 -17.47 4.63
C TYR A 416 6.13 -18.67 4.92
N PHE A 417 6.31 -19.58 3.95
CA PHE A 417 7.11 -20.80 4.11
C PHE A 417 8.51 -20.69 3.50
N ASN A 418 8.67 -19.87 2.47
CA ASN A 418 9.96 -19.72 1.78
C ASN A 418 10.92 -18.74 2.49
N GLY A 419 10.46 -18.08 3.56
CA GLY A 419 11.27 -17.16 4.36
C GLY A 419 11.22 -15.69 3.92
N PHE A 420 10.47 -15.34 2.87
CA PHE A 420 10.43 -13.96 2.37
C PHE A 420 9.76 -13.01 3.39
N ASN A 421 8.59 -13.40 3.91
CA ASN A 421 7.92 -12.60 4.94
C ASN A 421 8.67 -12.58 6.27
N GLU A 422 9.31 -13.69 6.63
CA GLU A 422 10.21 -13.76 7.78
C GLU A 422 11.32 -12.71 7.66
N LEU A 423 11.97 -12.63 6.49
CA LEU A 423 13.02 -11.65 6.22
C LEU A 423 12.50 -10.21 6.28
N ILE A 424 11.33 -9.92 5.69
CA ILE A 424 10.72 -8.59 5.76
C ILE A 424 10.46 -8.21 7.23
N THR A 425 9.93 -9.13 8.05
CA THR A 425 9.66 -8.85 9.46
C THR A 425 10.92 -8.61 10.27
N TYR A 426 12.01 -9.33 9.97
CA TYR A 426 13.34 -9.04 10.53
C TYR A 426 13.82 -7.64 10.09
N TYR A 427 13.80 -7.34 8.79
CA TYR A 427 14.22 -6.03 8.31
C TYR A 427 13.39 -4.90 8.92
N ALA A 428 12.08 -5.09 9.09
CA ALA A 428 11.20 -4.14 9.76
C ALA A 428 11.55 -3.93 11.24
N SER A 429 12.18 -4.88 11.94
CA SER A 429 12.65 -4.64 13.31
C SER A 429 13.95 -3.83 13.37
N GLU A 430 14.68 -3.74 12.24
CA GLU A 430 16.04 -3.20 12.16
C GLU A 430 16.16 -1.93 11.31
N VAL A 431 15.06 -1.41 10.73
CA VAL A 431 15.04 -0.06 10.12
C VAL A 431 15.24 0.98 11.23
N LYS A 432 16.23 1.87 11.08
CA LYS A 432 16.59 2.85 12.11
C LYS A 432 15.65 4.04 12.14
#